data_AF-A0A183PDX5-F1
#
_entry.id   AF-A0A183PDX5-F1
#
_cell.length_a   1.000
_cell.length_b   1.000
_cell.length_c   1.000
_cell.angle_alpha   90.00
_cell.angle_beta   90.00
_cell.angle_gamma   90.00
#
_symmetry.space_group_name_H-M   'P 1'
#
loop_
_entity.id
_entity.type
_entity.pdbx_description
1 polymer ?
#
loop_
_entity_poly.entity_id
_entity_poly.type
_entity_poly.pdbx_seq_one_letter_code
_entity_poly.pdbx_strand_id
1 'polypeptide(L)'
;MLREDRFCYLKISDQRQLVRSAMYPIMLLELSRDYVNEDRTRYNYFDFTPEEHAIILSHFPTFHKISGHLIRSGEFLTRLNLDNIELTLMCAQEVFKGK
;
A
#
# COMPACT_ATOMS: atom_id res chain seq x y z
N MET A 1 6.34 26.24 -19.21
CA MET A 1 6.40 25.02 -20.04
C MET A 1 6.51 23.83 -19.08
N LEU A 2 5.36 23.33 -18.63
CA LEU A 2 5.27 22.24 -17.66
C LEU A 2 5.66 20.94 -18.36
N ARG A 3 6.71 20.26 -17.88
CA ARG A 3 7.17 18.98 -18.43
C ARG A 3 6.15 17.90 -18.07
N GLU A 4 5.36 17.51 -19.05
CA GLU A 4 4.45 16.37 -19.01
C GLU A 4 5.23 15.08 -18.65
N ASP A 5 4.77 14.45 -17.58
CA ASP A 5 4.90 13.07 -17.07
C ASP A 5 6.00 12.16 -17.66
N ARG A 6 7.17 12.16 -17.00
CA ARG A 6 8.37 11.37 -17.34
C ARG A 6 8.21 9.85 -17.35
N PHE A 7 7.16 9.30 -16.72
CA PHE A 7 6.92 7.85 -16.67
C PHE A 7 6.49 7.31 -18.04
N CYS A 8 5.60 8.01 -18.73
CA CYS A 8 5.02 7.60 -20.01
C CYS A 8 6.05 7.56 -21.15
N TYR A 9 7.19 8.22 -21.00
CA TYR A 9 8.30 8.22 -21.96
C TYR A 9 9.28 7.05 -21.79
N LEU A 10 9.16 6.26 -20.73
CA LEU A 10 9.97 5.05 -20.56
C LEU A 10 9.52 3.96 -21.54
N LYS A 11 10.41 3.02 -21.87
CA LYS A 11 10.02 1.81 -22.61
C LYS A 11 8.94 1.07 -21.81
N ILE A 12 7.97 0.47 -22.50
CA ILE A 12 6.89 -0.32 -21.86
C ILE A 12 7.46 -1.39 -20.92
N SER A 13 8.60 -2.01 -21.27
CA SER A 13 9.28 -2.98 -20.42
C SER A 13 9.75 -2.38 -19.09
N ASP A 14 10.30 -1.17 -19.13
CA ASP A 14 10.75 -0.44 -17.94
C ASP A 14 9.56 0.00 -17.09
N GLN A 15 8.52 0.56 -17.71
CA GLN A 15 7.27 0.93 -17.02
C GLN A 15 6.69 -0.27 -16.26
N ARG A 16 6.60 -1.42 -16.93
CA ARG A 16 6.09 -2.66 -16.35
C ARG A 16 6.95 -3.14 -15.19
N GLN A 17 8.27 -3.01 -15.29
CA GLN A 17 9.17 -3.40 -14.21
C GLN A 17 9.00 -2.49 -12.99
N LEU A 18 8.97 -1.17 -13.20
CA LEU A 18 8.78 -0.19 -12.12
C LEU A 18 7.46 -0.40 -11.38
N VAL A 19 6.37 -0.59 -12.12
CA VAL A 19 5.06 -0.90 -11.52
C VAL A 19 5.15 -2.19 -10.70
N ARG A 20 5.68 -3.27 -11.29
CA ARG A 20 5.79 -4.57 -10.58
C ARG A 20 6.61 -4.51 -9.31
N SER A 21 7.72 -3.77 -9.30
CA SER A 21 8.54 -3.61 -8.09
C SER A 21 7.85 -2.77 -7.03
N ALA A 22 7.05 -1.77 -7.42
CA ALA A 22 6.40 -0.86 -6.50
C ALA A 22 5.02 -1.34 -6.01
N MET A 23 4.40 -2.31 -6.68
CA MET A 23 3.05 -2.79 -6.37
C MET A 23 2.86 -3.17 -4.90
N TYR A 24 3.77 -3.97 -4.33
CA TYR A 24 3.61 -4.43 -2.96
C TYR A 24 3.79 -3.30 -1.93
N PRO A 25 4.85 -2.46 -1.99
CA PRO A 25 4.96 -1.26 -1.16
C PRO A 25 3.75 -0.31 -1.26
N ILE A 26 3.29 0.00 -2.48
CA ILE A 26 2.15 0.89 -2.69
C ILE A 26 0.87 0.30 -2.11
N MET A 27 0.63 -1.00 -2.32
CA MET A 27 -0.51 -1.69 -1.70
C MET A 27 -0.47 -1.57 -0.17
N LEU A 28 0.70 -1.73 0.45
CA LEU A 28 0.80 -1.57 1.90
C LEU A 28 0.51 -0.13 2.35
N LEU A 29 1.03 0.86 1.64
CA LEU A 29 0.80 2.28 1.96
C LEU A 29 -0.68 2.66 1.83
N GLU A 30 -1.29 2.36 0.70
CA GLU A 30 -2.67 2.74 0.40
C GLU A 30 -3.69 2.03 1.30
N LEU A 31 -3.53 0.72 1.51
CA LEU A 31 -4.48 -0.06 2.31
C LEU A 31 -4.30 0.13 3.83
N SER A 32 -3.19 0.73 4.25
CA SER A 32 -2.92 1.01 5.67
C SER A 32 -3.10 2.48 6.05
N ARG A 33 -3.46 3.37 5.12
CA ARG A 33 -3.62 4.80 5.39
C ARG A 33 -4.71 5.11 6.42
N ASP A 34 -5.79 4.33 6.36
CA ASP A 34 -6.97 4.46 7.24
C ASP A 34 -6.82 3.54 8.46
N TYR A 35 -5.59 3.24 8.87
CA TYR A 35 -5.32 2.38 10.00
C TYR A 35 -5.81 3.00 11.30
N VAL A 36 -6.59 2.24 12.06
CA VAL A 36 -7.10 2.63 13.38
C VAL A 36 -6.70 1.57 14.40
N ASN A 37 -6.00 2.00 15.44
CA ASN A 37 -5.60 1.18 16.58
C ASN A 37 -6.49 1.45 17.79
N GLU A 38 -7.76 1.09 17.67
CA GLU A 38 -8.75 1.16 18.76
C GLU A 38 -9.12 -0.28 19.20
N ASP A 39 -10.30 -0.49 19.79
CA ASP A 39 -10.77 -1.81 20.28
C ASP A 39 -10.76 -2.91 19.21
N ARG A 40 -10.77 -2.52 17.92
CA ARG A 40 -10.56 -3.42 16.78
C ARG A 40 -9.56 -2.77 15.84
N THR A 41 -8.40 -3.38 15.69
CA THR A 41 -7.42 -2.98 14.68
C THR A 41 -8.08 -3.02 13.30
N ARG A 42 -8.24 -1.86 12.67
CA ARG A 42 -8.81 -1.73 11.33
C ARG A 42 -7.73 -1.27 10.38
N TYR A 43 -7.65 -1.94 9.23
CA TYR A 43 -6.88 -1.54 8.07
C TYR A 43 -7.72 -1.95 6.86
N ASN A 44 -7.60 -1.22 5.75
CA ASN A 44 -8.50 -1.34 4.61
C ASN A 44 -8.08 -2.50 3.70
N TYR A 45 -8.08 -3.72 4.24
CA TYR A 45 -7.81 -4.91 3.46
C TYR A 45 -9.11 -5.62 3.15
N PHE A 46 -9.75 -5.08 2.11
CA PHE A 46 -11.10 -5.39 1.68
C PHE A 46 -12.16 -4.97 2.72
N ASP A 47 -13.24 -4.35 2.26
CA ASP A 47 -14.44 -4.03 3.06
C ASP A 47 -15.21 -5.31 3.43
N PHE A 48 -14.54 -6.25 4.08
CA PHE A 48 -15.11 -7.50 4.54
C PHE A 48 -15.61 -7.36 5.98
N THR A 49 -16.70 -8.06 6.25
CA THR A 49 -17.17 -8.29 7.62
C THR A 49 -16.13 -9.09 8.42
N PRO A 50 -16.12 -8.98 9.76
CA PRO A 50 -15.25 -9.80 10.61
C PRO A 50 -15.37 -11.31 10.33
N GLU A 51 -16.57 -11.77 10.00
CA GLU A 51 -16.87 -13.17 9.68
C GLU A 51 -16.21 -13.58 8.36
N GLU A 52 -16.34 -12.77 7.31
CA GLU A 52 -15.67 -13.00 6.01
C GLU A 52 -14.15 -12.99 6.17
N HIS A 53 -13.62 -12.07 6.98
CA HIS A 53 -12.19 -12.01 7.27
C HIS A 53 -11.70 -13.30 7.96
N ALA A 54 -12.46 -13.82 8.94
CA ALA A 54 -12.14 -15.08 9.60
C ALA A 54 -12.16 -16.29 8.63
N ILE A 55 -13.12 -16.32 7.69
CA ILE A 55 -13.21 -17.35 6.66
C ILE A 55 -12.03 -17.27 5.69
N ILE A 56 -11.67 -16.09 5.22
CA ILE A 56 -10.53 -15.91 4.30
C ILE A 56 -9.23 -16.31 4.97
N LEU A 57 -9.00 -15.88 6.21
CA LEU A 57 -7.79 -16.23 6.95
C LEU A 57 -7.69 -17.74 7.21
N SER A 58 -8.81 -18.43 7.46
CA SER A 58 -8.79 -19.88 7.67
C SER A 58 -8.43 -20.66 6.40
N HIS A 59 -8.83 -20.19 5.23
CA HIS A 59 -8.54 -20.86 3.95
C HIS A 59 -7.21 -20.45 3.33
N PHE A 60 -6.73 -19.24 3.60
CA PHE A 60 -5.55 -18.69 2.97
C PHE A 60 -4.54 -18.17 4.01
N PRO A 61 -3.72 -19.06 4.60
CA PRO A 61 -2.79 -18.70 5.67
C PRO A 61 -1.79 -17.59 5.29
N THR A 62 -1.43 -17.45 4.01
CA THR A 62 -0.56 -16.38 3.50
C THR A 62 -1.11 -14.98 3.82
N PHE A 63 -2.42 -14.82 3.89
CA PHE A 63 -3.02 -13.53 4.24
C PHE A 63 -2.70 -13.09 5.65
N HIS A 64 -2.45 -13.99 6.60
CA HIS A 64 -1.98 -13.60 7.94
C HIS A 64 -0.68 -12.81 7.88
N LYS A 65 0.24 -13.20 6.98
CA LYS A 65 1.48 -12.44 6.77
C LYS A 65 1.14 -11.06 6.21
N ILE A 66 0.30 -10.99 5.18
CA ILE A 66 -0.09 -9.72 4.55
C ILE A 66 -0.75 -8.78 5.58
N SER A 67 -1.70 -9.27 6.37
CA SER A 67 -2.31 -8.57 7.50
C SER A 67 -1.25 -8.01 8.46
N GLY A 68 -0.26 -8.82 8.83
CA GLY A 68 0.84 -8.36 9.69
C GLY A 68 1.67 -7.22 9.06
N HIS A 69 1.89 -7.23 7.75
CA HIS A 69 2.58 -6.12 7.06
C HIS A 69 1.71 -4.86 7.03
N LEU A 70 0.41 -4.99 6.84
CA LEU A 70 -0.54 -3.88 6.82
C LEU A 70 -0.65 -3.22 8.19
N ILE A 71 -0.78 -4.01 9.26
CA ILE A 71 -0.80 -3.50 10.64
C ILE A 71 0.47 -2.68 10.92
N ARG A 72 1.65 -3.24 10.65
CA ARG A 72 2.93 -2.54 10.87
C ARG A 72 3.08 -1.29 10.01
N SER A 73 2.58 -1.33 8.78
CA SER A 73 2.60 -0.17 7.86
C SER A 73 1.65 0.92 8.37
N GLY A 74 0.48 0.55 8.86
CA GLY A 74 -0.47 1.46 9.50
C GLY A 74 0.10 2.12 10.75
N GLU A 75 0.66 1.35 11.68
CA GLU A 75 1.36 1.87 12.86
C GLU A 75 2.50 2.83 12.50
N PHE A 76 3.20 2.56 11.40
CA PHE A 76 4.24 3.44 10.89
C PHE A 76 3.65 4.74 10.32
N LEU A 77 2.63 4.65 9.46
CA LEU A 77 1.97 5.81 8.85
C LEU A 77 1.29 6.72 9.86
N THR A 78 0.60 6.17 10.86
CA THR A 78 -0.02 6.94 11.96
C THR A 78 1.03 7.77 12.71
N ARG A 79 2.24 7.25 12.89
CA ARG A 79 3.34 8.00 13.54
C ARG A 79 3.91 9.10 12.68
N LEU A 80 3.94 8.90 11.36
CA LEU A 80 4.36 9.94 10.43
C LEU A 80 3.31 11.05 10.29
N ASN A 81 2.03 10.70 10.46
CA ASN A 81 0.88 11.60 10.34
C ASN A 81 0.92 12.42 9.04
N LEU A 82 1.20 11.72 7.94
CA LEU A 82 1.28 12.32 6.61
C LEU A 82 -0.10 12.72 6.13
N ASP A 83 -0.18 13.87 5.44
CA ASP A 83 -1.37 14.19 4.67
C ASP A 83 -1.45 13.38 3.36
N ASN A 84 -2.57 13.50 2.65
CA ASN A 84 -2.78 12.80 1.38
C ASN A 84 -1.76 13.17 0.30
N ILE A 85 -1.23 14.40 0.32
CA ILE A 85 -0.23 14.87 -0.66
C ILE A 85 1.11 14.19 -0.36
N GLU A 86 1.53 14.19 0.90
CA GLU A 86 2.76 13.56 1.35
C GLU A 86 2.74 12.04 1.12
N LEU A 87 1.62 11.38 1.39
CA LEU A 87 1.44 9.96 1.09
C LEU A 87 1.52 9.68 -0.41
N THR A 88 0.87 10.53 -1.24
CA THR A 88 0.94 10.41 -2.71
C THR A 88 2.38 10.54 -3.21
N LEU A 89 3.15 11.47 -2.65
CA LEU A 89 4.56 11.65 -3.00
C LEU A 89 5.40 10.42 -2.59
N MET A 90 5.14 9.84 -1.42
CA MET A 90 5.80 8.60 -0.98
C MET A 90 5.47 7.43 -1.93
N CYS A 91 4.21 7.26 -2.33
CA CYS A 91 3.81 6.26 -3.33
C CYS A 91 4.53 6.49 -4.68
N ALA A 92 4.62 7.75 -5.14
CA ALA A 92 5.34 8.09 -6.36
C ALA A 92 6.84 7.77 -6.26
N GLN A 93 7.47 8.03 -5.11
CA GLN A 93 8.87 7.68 -4.87
C GLN A 93 9.11 6.17 -4.96
N GLU A 94 8.20 5.34 -4.42
CA GLU A 94 8.32 3.89 -4.53
C GLU A 94 8.26 3.39 -5.98
N VAL A 95 7.52 4.05 -6.88
CA VAL A 95 7.51 3.74 -8.32
C VAL A 95 8.89 3.93 -8.97
N PHE A 96 9.65 4.94 -8.56
CA PHE A 96 10.96 5.26 -9.14
C PHE A 96 12.14 4.72 -8.33
N LYS A 97 11.89 3.91 -7.30
CA LYS A 97 12.93 3.40 -6.42
C LYS A 97 13.90 2.48 -7.16
N GLY A 98 15.18 2.85 -7.15
CA GLY A 98 16.24 2.08 -7.82
C GLY A 98 16.56 2.49 -9.26
N LYS A 99 16.06 3.64 -9.72
CA LYS A 99 16.50 4.29 -10.97
C LYS A 99 16.95 5.73 -10.74
#